data_AF-A0AAU2U5H8-F1
#
_entry.id   AF-A0AAU2U5H8-F1
#
_cell.length_a   1.000
_cell.length_b   1.000
_cell.length_c   1.000
_cell.angle_alpha   90.00
_cell.angle_beta   90.00
_cell.angle_gamma   90.00
#
_symmetry.space_group_name_H-M   'P 1'
#
loop_
_entity.id
_entity.type
_entity.pdbx_description
1 polymer ?
#
loop_
_entity_poly.entity_id
_entity_poly.type
_entity_poly.pdbx_seq_one_letter_code
_entity_poly.pdbx_strand_id
1 'polypeptide(L)'
;MLTTDAVTVTTDHMGRLYAVIPDDVAHPLAITARKGIDPQAHGMLFESAPHPADSWAATTVRTIFEAVLSSPLAQDDDHAWGLDLYPKYGGGTFYGAIVGESRWNPDTRWWRDYEQTRDLRVRGSASIVATNRPALAGTCTF
;
A
#
# COMPACT_ATOMS: atom_id res chain seq x y z
N MET A 1 7.69 -10.93 9.63
CA MET A 1 6.62 -9.92 9.85
C MET A 1 7.23 -8.57 9.54
N LEU A 2 6.56 -7.74 8.73
CA LEU A 2 7.06 -6.41 8.34
C LEU A 2 7.05 -5.48 9.57
N THR A 3 8.04 -4.61 9.68
CA THR A 3 8.10 -3.52 10.67
C THR A 3 8.10 -2.17 9.94
N THR A 4 7.75 -1.08 10.62
CA THR A 4 7.74 0.27 10.04
C THR A 4 9.11 0.69 9.53
N ASP A 5 10.19 0.33 10.24
CA ASP A 5 11.57 0.69 9.87
C ASP A 5 12.05 -0.02 8.58
N ALA A 6 11.38 -1.11 8.20
CA ALA A 6 11.64 -1.81 6.95
C ALA A 6 10.88 -1.19 5.76
N VAL A 7 10.04 -0.17 5.97
CA VAL A 7 9.30 0.52 4.92
C VAL A 7 10.01 1.83 4.59
N THR A 8 10.52 1.93 3.37
CA THR A 8 11.06 3.20 2.86
C THR A 8 9.95 4.00 2.20
N VAL A 9 9.57 5.12 2.79
CA VAL A 9 8.62 6.06 2.19
C VAL A 9 9.40 7.05 1.33
N THR A 10 9.04 7.14 0.06
CA THR A 10 9.69 8.01 -0.93
C THR A 10 8.64 8.59 -1.87
N THR A 11 9.07 9.40 -2.83
CA THR A 11 8.23 9.87 -3.92
C THR A 11 8.82 9.50 -5.27
N ASP A 12 7.98 9.34 -6.29
CA ASP A 12 8.44 9.18 -7.66
C ASP A 12 8.89 10.49 -8.30
N HIS A 13 9.35 10.46 -9.55
CA HIS A 13 9.77 11.65 -10.30
C HIS A 13 8.67 12.71 -10.49
N MET A 14 7.40 12.39 -10.24
CA MET A 14 6.27 13.33 -10.28
C MET A 14 5.83 13.80 -8.89
N GLY A 15 6.52 13.38 -7.82
CA GLY A 15 6.19 13.75 -6.45
C GLY A 15 5.14 12.86 -5.78
N ARG A 16 4.66 11.79 -6.42
CA ARG A 16 3.65 10.90 -5.84
C ARG A 16 4.29 9.98 -4.81
N LEU A 17 3.63 9.76 -3.66
CA LEU A 17 4.12 8.86 -2.61
C LEU A 17 4.21 7.40 -3.04
N TYR A 18 5.31 6.77 -2.63
CA TYR A 18 5.60 5.35 -2.77
C TYR A 18 6.06 4.78 -1.43
N ALA A 19 5.58 3.59 -1.10
CA ALA A 19 6.12 2.76 -0.04
C ALA A 19 6.93 1.62 -0.66
N VAL A 20 8.23 1.64 -0.46
CA VAL A 20 9.15 0.60 -0.89
C VAL A 20 9.34 -0.37 0.28
N ILE A 21 9.11 -1.66 0.03
CA ILE A 21 9.15 -2.72 1.04
C ILE A 21 10.02 -3.90 0.56
N PRO A 22 10.47 -4.79 1.46
CA PRO A 22 11.20 -6.00 1.06
C PRO A 22 10.42 -6.87 0.07
N ASP A 23 11.13 -7.45 -0.91
CA ASP A 23 10.53 -8.25 -1.98
C ASP A 23 9.77 -9.49 -1.46
N ASP A 24 10.29 -10.11 -0.40
CA ASP A 24 9.68 -11.27 0.26
C ASP A 24 8.37 -10.94 0.97
N VAL A 25 8.08 -9.66 1.19
CA VAL A 25 6.78 -9.15 1.64
C VAL A 25 5.93 -8.68 0.45
N ALA A 26 6.51 -7.94 -0.50
CA ALA A 26 5.81 -7.40 -1.65
C ALA A 26 5.14 -8.49 -2.50
N HIS A 27 5.86 -9.57 -2.79
CA HIS A 27 5.36 -10.66 -3.63
C HIS A 27 4.11 -11.34 -3.06
N PRO A 28 4.13 -11.89 -1.82
CA PRO A 28 2.93 -12.50 -1.24
C PRO A 28 1.79 -11.48 -1.00
N LEU A 29 2.12 -10.21 -0.76
CA LEU A 29 1.11 -9.16 -0.58
C LEU A 29 0.40 -8.84 -1.89
N ALA A 30 1.14 -8.73 -3.00
CA ALA A 30 0.57 -8.50 -4.34
C ALA A 30 -0.33 -9.66 -4.79
N ILE A 31 0.04 -10.91 -4.47
CA ILE A 31 -0.83 -12.08 -4.68
C ILE A 31 -2.08 -11.99 -3.81
N THR A 32 -1.91 -11.69 -2.52
CA THR A 32 -3.02 -11.69 -1.55
C THR A 32 -4.03 -10.59 -1.84
N ALA A 33 -3.56 -9.41 -2.25
CA ALA A 33 -4.42 -8.29 -2.63
C ALA A 33 -5.41 -8.69 -3.74
N ARG A 34 -5.01 -9.57 -4.69
CA ARG A 34 -5.88 -10.01 -5.79
C ARG A 34 -6.90 -11.09 -5.37
N LYS A 35 -6.76 -11.69 -4.18
CA LYS A 35 -7.67 -12.77 -3.74
C LYS A 35 -9.04 -12.20 -3.45
N GLY A 36 -10.07 -12.82 -4.02
CA GLY A 36 -11.46 -12.39 -3.85
C GLY A 36 -11.92 -11.31 -4.85
N ILE A 37 -11.03 -10.86 -5.73
CA ILE A 37 -11.38 -10.00 -6.88
C ILE A 37 -11.58 -10.89 -8.10
N ASP A 38 -12.66 -10.65 -8.83
CA ASP A 38 -12.94 -11.33 -10.10
C ASP A 38 -11.75 -11.18 -11.06
N PRO A 39 -11.20 -12.28 -11.64
CA PRO A 39 -10.14 -12.21 -12.63
C PRO A 39 -10.41 -11.28 -13.82
N GLN A 40 -11.67 -11.15 -14.26
CA GLN A 40 -12.06 -10.23 -15.33
C GLN A 40 -12.01 -8.76 -14.88
N ALA A 41 -12.07 -8.53 -13.57
CA ALA A 41 -11.99 -7.22 -12.95
C ALA A 41 -10.54 -6.81 -12.59
N HIS A 42 -9.55 -7.67 -12.85
CA HIS A 42 -8.14 -7.38 -12.55
C HIS A 42 -7.63 -6.18 -13.37
N GLY A 43 -7.47 -5.03 -12.72
CA GLY A 43 -7.00 -3.78 -13.32
C GLY A 43 -8.06 -2.70 -13.48
N MET A 44 -9.28 -2.91 -12.98
CA MET A 44 -10.29 -1.86 -12.82
C MET A 44 -10.09 -1.12 -11.49
N LEU A 45 -10.05 0.22 -11.53
CA LEU A 45 -9.63 1.16 -10.46
C LEU A 45 -10.54 1.26 -9.21
N PHE A 46 -11.48 0.34 -9.02
CA PHE A 46 -12.49 0.43 -7.95
C PHE A 46 -12.75 -0.88 -7.22
N GLU A 47 -12.03 -1.95 -7.55
CA GLU A 47 -12.31 -3.26 -6.99
C GLU A 47 -11.48 -3.48 -5.73
N SER A 48 -12.14 -3.81 -4.63
CA SER A 48 -11.46 -4.02 -3.35
C SER A 48 -11.91 -5.31 -2.69
N ALA A 49 -10.93 -6.03 -2.16
CA ALA A 49 -11.20 -7.22 -1.37
C ALA A 49 -11.05 -6.89 0.12
N PRO A 50 -12.06 -7.16 0.95
CA PRO A 50 -11.91 -7.11 2.40
C PRO A 50 -11.00 -8.24 2.91
N HIS A 51 -10.06 -7.90 3.80
CA HIS A 51 -9.28 -8.88 4.55
C HIS A 51 -9.62 -8.87 6.04
N PRO A 52 -9.64 -10.04 6.73
CA PRO A 52 -9.80 -10.12 8.18
C PRO A 52 -8.79 -9.24 8.91
N ALA A 53 -9.23 -8.57 9.97
CA ALA A 53 -8.40 -7.60 10.69
C ALA A 53 -7.11 -8.19 11.29
N ASP A 54 -7.15 -9.46 11.67
CA ASP A 54 -6.05 -10.26 12.21
C ASP A 54 -5.24 -10.99 11.14
N SER A 55 -5.61 -10.86 9.86
CA SER A 55 -4.87 -11.48 8.77
C SER A 55 -3.49 -10.84 8.60
N TRP A 56 -2.55 -11.65 8.08
CA TRP A 56 -1.21 -11.18 7.72
C TRP A 56 -1.25 -9.98 6.77
N ALA A 57 -2.15 -9.99 5.78
CA ALA A 57 -2.27 -8.90 4.80
C ALA A 57 -2.75 -7.59 5.45
N ALA A 58 -3.78 -7.66 6.30
CA ALA A 58 -4.27 -6.48 7.02
C ALA A 58 -3.21 -5.92 7.99
N THR A 59 -2.48 -6.79 8.69
CA THR A 59 -1.37 -6.38 9.57
C THR A 59 -0.25 -5.70 8.77
N THR A 60 0.12 -6.27 7.63
CA THR A 60 1.17 -5.72 6.76
C THR A 60 0.76 -4.37 6.16
N VAL A 61 -0.47 -4.25 5.67
CA VAL A 61 -1.04 -2.99 5.16
C VAL A 61 -1.07 -1.92 6.25
N ARG A 62 -1.46 -2.28 7.48
CA ARG A 62 -1.41 -1.36 8.63
C ARG A 62 0.02 -0.86 8.88
N THR A 63 1.01 -1.74 8.92
CA THR A 63 2.42 -1.35 9.12
C THR A 63 2.91 -0.39 8.04
N ILE A 64 2.56 -0.65 6.76
CA ILE A 64 2.90 0.25 5.65
C ILE A 64 2.26 1.62 5.86
N PHE A 65 0.97 1.64 6.19
CA PHE A 65 0.22 2.87 6.40
C PHE A 65 0.75 3.68 7.59
N GLU A 66 1.09 3.04 8.70
CA GLU A 66 1.71 3.67 9.86
C GLU A 66 3.09 4.27 9.52
N ALA A 67 3.88 3.58 8.70
CA ALA A 67 5.15 4.11 8.20
C ALA A 67 4.93 5.34 7.29
N VAL A 68 3.92 5.30 6.41
CA VAL A 68 3.53 6.45 5.56
C VAL A 68 3.10 7.63 6.42
N LEU A 69 2.21 7.45 7.39
CA LEU A 69 1.76 8.52 8.30
C LEU A 69 2.90 9.16 9.09
N SER A 70 3.92 8.38 9.43
CA SER A 70 5.08 8.85 10.19
C SER A 70 6.11 9.56 9.32
N SER A 71 5.97 9.49 7.99
CA SER A 71 6.91 10.12 7.05
C SER A 71 6.63 11.63 6.90
N PRO A 72 7.66 12.49 6.97
CA PRO A 72 7.48 13.92 6.67
C PRO A 72 7.01 14.15 5.23
N LEU A 73 7.36 13.26 4.30
CA LEU A 73 6.91 13.35 2.90
C LEU A 73 5.39 13.24 2.75
N ALA A 74 4.71 12.59 3.70
CA ALA A 74 3.26 12.47 3.68
C ALA A 74 2.54 13.72 4.24
N GLN A 75 3.25 14.54 5.02
CA GLN A 75 2.69 15.77 5.58
C GLN A 75 2.65 16.90 4.53
N ASP A 76 3.58 16.85 3.58
CA ASP A 76 3.73 17.86 2.51
C ASP A 76 3.10 17.44 1.17
N ASP A 77 2.42 16.28 1.09
CA ASP A 77 1.78 15.82 -0.15
C ASP A 77 0.34 16.33 -0.26
N ASP A 78 0.10 17.25 -1.19
CA ASP A 78 -1.24 17.76 -1.55
C ASP A 78 -2.22 16.65 -2.00
N HIS A 79 -1.71 15.44 -2.29
CA HIS A 79 -2.45 14.24 -2.69
C HIS A 79 -2.58 13.21 -1.57
N ALA A 80 -2.23 13.56 -0.32
CA ALA A 80 -2.43 12.72 0.89
C ALA A 80 -3.91 12.52 1.26
N TRP A 81 -4.82 12.59 0.29
CA TRP A 81 -6.25 12.42 0.47
C TRP A 81 -6.53 11.08 1.17
N GLY A 82 -7.24 11.09 2.28
CA GLY A 82 -7.60 9.87 3.00
C GLY A 82 -6.62 9.46 4.11
N LEU A 83 -5.39 9.97 4.14
CA LEU A 83 -4.48 9.78 5.28
C LEU A 83 -4.92 10.64 6.48
N ASP A 84 -5.40 11.85 6.21
CA ASP A 84 -5.95 12.82 7.16
C ASP A 84 -7.20 12.31 7.91
N LEU A 85 -7.89 11.32 7.33
CA LEU A 85 -9.03 10.66 7.95
C LEU A 85 -8.63 9.79 9.15
N TYR A 86 -7.40 9.28 9.18
CA TYR A 86 -6.96 8.33 10.20
C TYR A 86 -6.97 8.91 11.62
N PRO A 87 -6.39 10.10 11.90
CA PRO A 87 -6.48 10.71 13.24
C PRO A 87 -7.92 10.97 13.70
N LYS A 88 -8.86 11.18 12.77
CA LYS A 88 -10.25 11.55 13.09
C LYS A 88 -11.17 10.34 13.25
N TYR A 89 -10.98 9.29 12.46
CA TYR A 89 -11.91 8.16 12.38
C TYR A 89 -11.28 6.79 12.68
N GLY A 90 -9.96 6.74 12.95
CA GLY A 90 -9.22 5.49 13.17
C GLY A 90 -9.08 4.64 11.90
N GLY A 91 -9.36 5.21 10.73
CA GLY A 91 -9.29 4.57 9.42
C GLY A 91 -9.03 5.60 8.33
N GLY A 92 -8.41 5.17 7.23
CA GLY A 92 -7.96 6.03 6.15
C GLY A 92 -7.45 5.23 4.95
N THR A 93 -7.10 5.93 3.88
CA THR A 93 -6.62 5.31 2.63
C THR A 93 -5.34 5.98 2.16
N PHE A 94 -4.35 5.16 1.83
CA PHE A 94 -3.11 5.54 1.17
C PHE A 94 -3.24 5.27 -0.33
N TYR A 95 -3.42 6.32 -1.14
CA TYR A 95 -3.55 6.23 -2.61
C TYR A 95 -2.21 6.18 -3.36
N GLY A 96 -1.08 6.12 -2.64
CA GLY A 96 0.22 5.92 -3.26
C GLY A 96 0.49 4.47 -3.66
N ALA A 97 1.65 4.23 -4.24
CA ALA A 97 2.03 2.90 -4.73
C ALA A 97 2.87 2.14 -3.70
N ILE A 98 2.72 0.81 -3.66
CA ILE A 98 3.57 -0.08 -2.87
C ILE A 98 4.38 -0.96 -3.84
N VAL A 99 5.70 -1.01 -3.63
CA VAL A 99 6.64 -1.67 -4.54
C VAL A 99 7.73 -2.45 -3.78
N GLY A 100 8.14 -3.60 -4.32
CA GLY A 100 9.30 -4.35 -3.85
C GLY A 100 10.63 -3.60 -4.11
N GLU A 101 11.54 -3.63 -3.13
CA GLU A 101 12.83 -2.94 -3.14
C GLU A 101 13.66 -3.20 -4.40
N SER A 102 13.72 -4.44 -4.90
CA SER A 102 14.59 -4.76 -6.03
C SER A 102 14.12 -4.11 -7.34
N ARG A 103 12.89 -3.58 -7.35
CA ARG A 103 12.24 -2.98 -8.52
C ARG A 103 12.18 -1.47 -8.43
N TRP A 104 12.46 -0.90 -7.28
CA TRP A 104 12.62 0.54 -7.14
C TRP A 104 14.02 0.96 -7.59
N ASN A 105 14.07 1.98 -8.44
CA ASN A 105 15.29 2.70 -8.76
C ASN A 105 15.31 4.00 -7.95
N PRO A 106 16.15 4.11 -6.91
CA PRO A 106 16.24 5.33 -6.12
C PRO A 106 16.79 6.52 -6.92
N ASP A 107 17.65 6.26 -7.92
CA ASP A 107 18.31 7.31 -8.70
C ASP A 107 17.34 8.01 -9.64
N THR A 108 16.49 7.23 -10.32
CA THR A 108 15.47 7.77 -11.24
C THR A 108 14.12 7.97 -10.58
N ARG A 109 13.98 7.59 -9.30
CA ARG A 109 12.73 7.60 -8.53
C ARG A 109 11.59 6.96 -9.34
N TRP A 110 11.89 5.80 -9.92
CA TRP A 110 11.00 5.09 -10.82
C TRP A 110 11.24 3.58 -10.76
N TRP A 111 10.39 2.83 -11.46
CA TRP A 111 10.53 1.40 -11.64
C TRP A 111 11.79 1.09 -12.47
N ARG A 112 12.57 0.08 -12.06
CA ARG A 112 13.70 -0.43 -12.83
C ARG A 112 13.25 -1.09 -14.14
N ASP A 113 12.15 -1.82 -14.11
CA ASP A 113 11.48 -2.40 -15.28
C ASP A 113 9.97 -2.44 -15.03
N TYR A 114 9.24 -1.46 -15.56
CA TYR A 114 7.81 -1.31 -15.25
C TYR A 114 6.94 -2.49 -15.75
N GLU A 115 7.31 -3.11 -16.86
CA GLU A 115 6.48 -4.14 -17.50
C GLU A 115 6.77 -5.54 -16.99
N GLN A 116 8.03 -5.89 -16.74
CA GLN A 116 8.40 -7.23 -16.29
C GLN A 116 8.13 -7.49 -14.81
N THR A 117 7.75 -6.47 -14.03
CA THR A 117 7.72 -6.56 -12.56
C THR A 117 6.35 -6.27 -11.95
N ARG A 118 5.29 -6.56 -12.71
CA ARG A 118 3.89 -6.40 -12.27
C ARG A 118 3.51 -7.30 -11.09
N ASP A 119 4.31 -8.31 -10.78
CA ASP A 119 4.14 -9.26 -9.66
C ASP A 119 4.60 -8.68 -8.31
N LEU A 120 5.57 -7.76 -8.31
CA LEU A 120 6.06 -7.05 -7.12
C LEU A 120 5.40 -5.68 -6.90
N ARG A 121 4.46 -5.33 -7.76
CA ARG A 121 3.54 -4.21 -7.56
C ARG A 121 2.32 -4.70 -6.79
N VAL A 122 2.16 -4.25 -5.55
CA VAL A 122 0.87 -4.36 -4.88
C VAL A 122 -0.04 -3.34 -5.54
N ARG A 123 -0.92 -3.83 -6.41
CA ARG A 123 -1.88 -2.96 -7.08
C ARG A 123 -2.97 -2.60 -6.07
N GLY A 124 -3.23 -1.31 -6.03
CA GLY A 124 -4.31 -0.72 -5.27
C GLY A 124 -3.90 0.06 -4.03
N SER A 125 -4.84 0.84 -3.51
CA SER A 125 -4.63 1.72 -2.36
C SER A 125 -4.75 0.93 -1.08
N ALA A 126 -3.80 1.12 -0.15
CA ALA A 126 -3.86 0.53 1.17
C ALA A 126 -4.88 1.29 2.03
N SER A 127 -6.01 0.67 2.35
CA SER A 127 -7.00 1.26 3.25
C SER A 127 -7.10 0.51 4.57
N ILE A 128 -7.15 1.24 5.67
CA ILE A 128 -7.47 0.71 6.99
C ILE A 128 -8.88 1.18 7.36
N VAL A 129 -9.73 0.26 7.81
CA VAL A 129 -11.05 0.60 8.38
C VAL A 129 -10.92 0.73 9.90
N ALA A 130 -11.74 1.60 10.49
CA ALA A 130 -11.74 1.96 11.91
C ALA A 130 -11.48 0.78 12.87
N THR A 131 -10.64 1.03 13.88
CA THR A 131 -10.28 0.10 14.98
C THR A 131 -11.46 -0.54 15.70
N ASN A 132 -12.65 0.03 15.56
CA ASN A 132 -13.88 -0.38 16.25
C ASN A 132 -14.71 -1.38 15.42
N ARG A 133 -14.28 -1.71 14.19
CA ARG A 133 -14.90 -2.75 13.34
C ARG A 133 -13.98 -3.97 13.31
N PRO A 134 -14.23 -4.99 14.14
CA PRO A 134 -13.30 -6.12 14.34
C PRO A 134 -13.10 -7.01 13.11
N ALA A 135 -13.86 -6.81 12.03
CA ALA A 135 -13.84 -7.70 10.88
C ALA A 135 -12.86 -7.28 9.77
N LEU A 136 -12.52 -5.98 9.63
CA LEU A 136 -11.87 -5.46 8.43
C LEU A 136 -10.81 -4.43 8.80
N ALA A 137 -9.54 -4.67 8.45
CA ALA A 137 -8.46 -3.69 8.72
C ALA A 137 -7.51 -3.45 7.54
N GLY A 138 -7.71 -4.11 6.40
CA GLY A 138 -6.93 -3.88 5.20
C GLY A 138 -7.78 -4.13 3.97
N THR A 139 -7.92 -3.13 3.10
CA THR A 139 -8.32 -3.36 1.70
C THR A 139 -7.21 -2.87 0.79
N CYS A 140 -6.97 -3.62 -0.28
CA CYS A 140 -6.25 -3.12 -1.44
C CYS A 140 -7.32 -2.81 -2.50
N THR A 141 -7.52 -1.52 -2.82
CA THR A 141 -8.47 -1.09 -3.87
C THR A 141 -7.71 -0.99 -5.20
N PHE A 142 -7.84 -1.96 -6.10
CA PHE A 142 -7.13 -2.04 -7.39
C PHE A 142 -7.54 -0.96 -8.35
#